data_AF-A0AAU9D3B6-F1
#
_entry.id   AF-A0AAU9D3B6-F1
#
_cell.length_a   1.000
_cell.length_b   1.000
_cell.length_c   1.000
_cell.angle_alpha   90.00
_cell.angle_beta   90.00
_cell.angle_gamma   90.00
#
_symmetry.space_group_name_H-M   'P 1'
#
loop_
_entity.id
_entity.type
_entity.pdbx_description
1 polymer ?
#
loop_
_entity_poly.entity_id
_entity_poly.type
_entity_poly.pdbx_seq_one_letter_code
_entity_poly.pdbx_strand_id
1 'polypeptide(L)'
;MKHCLILFIVGFQFFCYKSFAKTDTTNVYYQALKLHLEYWNNFHSERPDLVKIPTTYFVESDYYSTEGLPDTIAGHQIQYLTHNEIRIKTKGGKSFPLIAVRPVRWDSRRNLLIIAVIDFTVSRTRRTTNYANGGGSSFEVVCNQNSKVSLRIINQGGI
;
A
#
# COMPACT_ATOMS: atom_id res chain seq x y z
N MET A 1 -38.56 34.95 -8.78
CA MET A 1 -37.80 34.06 -7.88
C MET A 1 -38.08 32.56 -8.16
N LYS A 2 -37.98 32.10 -9.42
CA LYS A 2 -38.17 30.66 -9.77
C LYS A 2 -36.94 30.05 -10.45
N HIS A 3 -35.90 30.84 -10.73
CA HIS A 3 -34.71 30.40 -11.46
C HIS A 3 -33.50 30.11 -10.55
N CYS A 4 -33.58 30.45 -9.26
CA CYS A 4 -32.52 30.09 -8.28
C CYS A 4 -32.59 28.62 -7.83
N LEU A 5 -33.78 27.98 -7.88
CA LEU A 5 -33.95 26.63 -7.35
C LEU A 5 -33.35 25.54 -8.28
N ILE A 6 -33.30 25.80 -9.58
CA ILE A 6 -32.86 24.82 -10.59
C ILE A 6 -31.33 24.68 -10.60
N LEU A 7 -30.60 25.75 -10.29
CA LEU A 7 -29.13 25.73 -10.20
C LEU A 7 -28.61 24.89 -9.01
N PHE A 8 -29.41 24.73 -7.95
CA PHE A 8 -29.03 23.92 -6.80
C PHE A 8 -29.16 22.42 -7.05
N ILE A 9 -30.09 22.00 -7.92
CA ILE A 9 -30.34 20.58 -8.22
C ILE A 9 -29.28 20.03 -9.18
N VAL A 10 -28.80 20.84 -10.12
CA VAL A 10 -27.75 20.43 -11.08
C VAL A 10 -26.37 20.39 -10.42
N GLY A 11 -26.10 21.26 -9.43
CA GLY A 11 -24.87 21.23 -8.64
C GLY A 11 -24.75 20.00 -7.71
N PHE A 12 -25.88 19.50 -7.19
CA PHE A 12 -25.89 18.35 -6.28
C PHE A 12 -25.64 17.01 -7.02
N GLN A 13 -26.00 16.93 -8.30
CA GLN A 13 -25.79 15.73 -9.12
C GLN A 13 -24.31 15.49 -9.47
N PHE A 14 -23.46 16.52 -9.44
CA PHE A 14 -22.01 16.35 -9.66
C PHE A 14 -21.26 15.84 -8.42
N PHE A 15 -21.86 15.91 -7.23
CA PHE A 15 -21.20 15.52 -5.97
C PHE A 15 -21.38 14.05 -5.59
N CYS A 16 -22.35 13.35 -6.20
CA CYS A 16 -22.70 11.97 -5.82
C CYS A 16 -22.04 10.88 -6.69
N TYR A 17 -21.24 11.23 -7.70
CA TYR A 17 -20.52 10.24 -8.53
C TYR A 17 -19.15 9.82 -7.98
N LYS A 18 -18.84 10.12 -6.71
CA LYS A 18 -17.87 9.27 -5.99
C LYS A 18 -18.57 7.95 -5.69
N SER A 19 -18.72 7.17 -6.76
CA SER A 19 -19.08 5.77 -6.75
C SER A 19 -18.37 5.15 -5.56
N PHE A 20 -19.16 4.65 -4.62
CA PHE A 20 -18.69 3.85 -3.51
C PHE A 20 -18.11 2.58 -4.12
N ALA A 21 -16.90 2.68 -4.68
CA ALA A 21 -16.12 1.54 -5.12
C ALA A 21 -15.93 0.72 -3.86
N LYS A 22 -16.76 -0.32 -3.73
CA LYS A 22 -16.73 -1.23 -2.60
C LYS A 22 -15.32 -1.80 -2.56
N THR A 23 -14.50 -1.29 -1.64
CA THR A 23 -13.14 -1.76 -1.43
C THR A 23 -13.17 -3.27 -1.38
N ASP A 24 -12.50 -3.92 -2.32
CA ASP A 24 -12.42 -5.36 -2.32
C ASP A 24 -11.48 -5.80 -1.20
N THR A 25 -12.07 -5.99 -0.02
CA THR A 25 -11.34 -6.48 1.15
C THR A 25 -10.90 -7.92 0.98
N THR A 26 -11.30 -8.63 -0.08
CA THR A 26 -10.78 -9.97 -0.39
C THR A 26 -9.51 -9.94 -1.25
N ASN A 27 -9.13 -8.76 -1.75
CA ASN A 27 -7.91 -8.57 -2.52
C ASN A 27 -6.67 -8.96 -1.68
N VAL A 28 -5.87 -9.89 -2.19
CA VAL A 28 -4.70 -10.42 -1.49
C VAL A 28 -3.61 -9.38 -1.26
N TYR A 29 -3.47 -8.39 -2.14
CA TYR A 29 -2.50 -7.31 -1.99
C TYR A 29 -2.95 -6.30 -0.93
N TYR A 30 -4.25 -5.97 -0.89
CA TYR A 30 -4.84 -5.20 0.21
C TYR A 30 -4.58 -5.88 1.55
N GLN A 31 -4.86 -7.18 1.64
CA GLN A 31 -4.66 -7.94 2.87
C GLN A 31 -3.19 -8.03 3.28
N ALA A 32 -2.27 -8.22 2.34
CA ALA A 32 -0.84 -8.26 2.61
C ALA A 32 -0.33 -6.92 3.16
N LEU A 33 -0.70 -5.81 2.51
CA LEU A 33 -0.33 -4.47 2.96
C LEU A 33 -0.96 -4.15 4.32
N LYS A 34 -2.24 -4.50 4.52
CA LYS A 34 -2.93 -4.30 5.80
C LYS A 34 -2.22 -5.04 6.94
N LEU A 35 -1.95 -6.34 6.79
CA LEU A 35 -1.26 -7.13 7.80
C LEU A 35 0.14 -6.59 8.12
N HIS A 36 0.85 -6.09 7.10
CA HIS A 36 2.15 -5.47 7.27
C HIS A 36 2.09 -4.16 8.09
N LEU A 37 1.11 -3.30 7.80
CA LEU A 37 0.91 -2.06 8.57
C LEU A 37 0.41 -2.32 9.99
N GLU A 38 -0.44 -3.32 10.18
CA GLU A 38 -0.89 -3.76 11.51
C GLU A 38 0.28 -4.29 12.35
N TYR A 39 1.22 -5.02 11.75
CA TYR A 39 2.45 -5.43 12.42
C TYR A 39 3.22 -4.22 12.96
N TRP A 40 3.42 -3.19 12.15
CA TRP A 40 4.12 -1.98 12.60
C TRP A 40 3.36 -1.21 13.68
N ASN A 41 2.02 -1.15 13.60
CA ASN A 41 1.19 -0.56 14.66
C ASN A 41 1.37 -1.29 15.99
N ASN A 42 1.32 -2.62 15.96
CA ASN A 42 1.50 -3.45 17.15
C ASN A 42 2.91 -3.27 17.72
N PHE A 43 3.93 -3.35 16.87
CA PHE A 43 5.31 -3.13 17.27
C PHE A 43 5.53 -1.75 17.89
N HIS A 44 4.98 -0.69 17.31
CA HIS A 44 5.05 0.65 17.87
C HIS A 44 4.28 0.77 19.21
N SER A 45 3.13 0.11 19.33
CA SER A 45 2.38 0.10 20.60
C SER A 45 3.16 -0.56 21.73
N GLU A 46 3.96 -1.58 21.42
CA GLU A 46 4.82 -2.28 22.39
C GLU A 46 6.14 -1.53 22.64
N ARG A 47 6.71 -0.93 21.59
CA ARG A 47 8.04 -0.29 21.57
C ARG A 47 8.00 1.08 20.85
N PRO A 48 7.33 2.08 21.44
CA PRO A 48 7.15 3.38 20.79
C PRO A 48 8.47 4.16 20.64
N ASP A 49 9.50 3.76 21.40
CA ASP A 49 10.86 4.30 21.37
C ASP A 49 11.65 3.91 20.11
N LEU A 50 11.31 2.77 19.48
CA LEU A 50 12.13 2.19 18.41
C LEU A 50 11.66 2.56 17.01
N VAL A 51 10.35 2.77 16.82
CA VAL A 51 9.76 3.02 15.50
C VAL A 51 8.78 4.16 15.60
N LYS A 52 8.88 5.11 14.68
CA LYS A 52 7.91 6.18 14.53
C LYS A 52 6.94 5.85 13.42
N ILE A 53 5.64 5.82 13.73
CA ILE A 53 4.59 5.62 12.75
C ILE A 53 4.33 6.94 12.00
N PRO A 54 4.48 6.98 10.67
CA PRO A 54 4.15 8.16 9.88
C PRO A 54 2.63 8.33 9.78
N THR A 55 2.19 9.58 9.63
CA THR A 55 0.77 9.87 9.34
C THR A 55 0.36 9.45 7.94
N THR A 56 1.31 9.38 7.00
CA THR A 56 1.09 8.95 5.62
C THR A 56 2.19 7.99 5.20
N TYR A 57 1.80 6.80 4.74
CA TYR A 57 2.70 5.86 4.10
C TYR A 57 2.75 6.12 2.60
N PHE A 58 3.96 6.17 2.05
CA PHE A 58 4.15 6.19 0.60
C PHE A 58 4.25 4.75 0.11
N VAL A 59 3.42 4.39 -0.86
CA VAL A 59 3.42 3.05 -1.48
C VAL A 59 3.75 3.19 -2.96
N GLU A 60 4.59 2.32 -3.52
CA GLU A 60 4.86 2.30 -4.96
C GLU A 60 3.59 1.90 -5.73
N SER A 61 3.19 2.71 -6.72
CA SER A 61 2.08 2.35 -7.59
C SER A 61 2.49 1.29 -8.60
N ASP A 62 1.64 0.28 -8.75
CA ASP A 62 1.82 -0.87 -9.63
C ASP A 62 0.45 -1.32 -10.13
N TYR A 63 0.37 -1.55 -11.44
CA TYR A 63 -0.88 -1.92 -12.11
C TYR A 63 -1.47 -3.24 -11.58
N TYR A 64 -0.63 -4.19 -11.18
CA TYR A 64 -1.10 -5.51 -10.76
C TYR A 64 -1.38 -5.59 -9.27
N SER A 65 -0.58 -4.92 -8.44
CA SER A 65 -0.64 -5.10 -6.98
C SER A 65 -1.28 -3.95 -6.21
N THR A 66 -1.27 -2.72 -6.74
CA THR A 66 -1.77 -1.55 -5.98
C THR A 66 -2.83 -0.72 -6.70
N GLU A 67 -3.14 -1.03 -7.96
CA GLU A 67 -4.26 -0.42 -8.67
C GLU A 67 -5.60 -0.70 -7.96
N GLY A 68 -6.39 0.36 -7.76
CA GLY A 68 -7.71 0.28 -7.14
C GLY A 68 -7.72 0.02 -5.63
N LEU A 69 -6.55 -0.06 -4.99
CA LEU A 69 -6.48 -0.12 -3.52
C LEU A 69 -6.94 1.21 -2.90
N PRO A 70 -7.54 1.17 -1.71
CA PRO A 70 -8.04 2.38 -1.05
C PRO A 70 -6.88 3.25 -0.53
N ASP A 71 -7.15 4.55 -0.39
CA ASP A 71 -6.20 5.52 0.18
C ASP A 71 -6.12 5.46 1.71
N THR A 72 -6.85 4.54 2.35
CA THR A 72 -6.78 4.31 3.80
C THR A 72 -6.74 2.82 4.09
N ILE A 73 -5.69 2.37 4.78
CA ILE A 73 -5.47 0.96 5.12
C ILE A 73 -4.96 0.89 6.57
N ALA A 74 -5.54 -0.01 7.37
CA ALA A 74 -5.17 -0.19 8.79
C ALA A 74 -5.16 1.12 9.62
N GLY A 75 -6.05 2.06 9.29
CA GLY A 75 -6.15 3.37 9.94
C GLY A 75 -5.15 4.42 9.44
N HIS A 76 -4.30 4.08 8.46
CA HIS A 76 -3.29 4.98 7.92
C HIS A 76 -3.67 5.56 6.57
N GLN A 77 -3.31 6.82 6.34
CA GLN A 77 -3.37 7.41 5.01
C GLN A 77 -2.28 6.79 4.13
N ILE A 78 -2.68 6.34 2.94
CA ILE A 78 -1.79 5.82 1.92
C ILE A 78 -1.70 6.83 0.79
N GLN A 79 -0.49 7.07 0.29
CA GLN A 79 -0.26 7.79 -0.94
C GLN A 79 0.51 6.89 -1.91
N TYR A 80 -0.17 6.46 -2.97
CA TYR A 80 0.44 5.69 -4.05
C TYR A 80 1.26 6.62 -4.95
N LEU A 81 2.52 6.27 -5.19
CA LEU A 81 3.46 7.08 -5.96
C LEU A 81 3.93 6.32 -7.20
N THR A 82 3.77 6.95 -8.36
CA THR A 82 4.40 6.52 -9.60
C THR A 82 5.92 6.69 -9.54
N HIS A 83 6.63 6.00 -10.43
CA HIS A 83 8.07 6.16 -10.60
C HIS A 83 8.51 7.63 -10.76
N ASN A 84 7.74 8.43 -11.51
CA ASN A 84 8.03 9.84 -11.73
C ASN A 84 7.88 10.66 -10.44
N GLU A 85 6.84 10.39 -9.64
CA GLU A 85 6.62 11.08 -8.37
C GLU A 85 7.68 10.72 -7.34
N ILE A 86 8.08 9.45 -7.25
CA ILE A 86 9.21 9.00 -6.42
C ILE A 86 10.49 9.76 -6.80
N ARG A 87 10.76 9.86 -8.11
CA ARG A 87 11.94 10.58 -8.64
C ARG A 87 11.88 12.09 -8.39
N ILE A 88 10.69 12.69 -8.34
CA ILE A 88 10.49 14.09 -7.96
C ILE A 88 10.73 14.27 -6.46
N LYS A 89 10.19 13.38 -5.63
CA LYS A 89 10.27 13.46 -4.17
C LYS A 89 11.70 13.28 -3.63
N THR A 90 12.54 12.54 -4.35
CA THR A 90 13.98 12.39 -4.08
C THR A 90 14.86 13.50 -4.70
N LYS A 91 14.29 14.50 -5.38
CA LYS A 91 15.10 15.62 -5.92
C LYS A 91 15.83 16.36 -4.80
N GLY A 92 17.03 16.85 -5.12
CA GLY A 92 17.87 17.59 -4.17
C GLY A 92 18.57 16.70 -3.12
N GLY A 93 18.72 15.39 -3.39
CA GLY A 93 19.43 14.46 -2.50
C GLY A 93 18.61 13.98 -1.30
N LYS A 94 17.29 14.20 -1.32
CA LYS A 94 16.38 13.75 -0.26
C LYS A 94 16.21 12.23 -0.28
N SER A 95 16.05 11.64 0.90
CA SER A 95 15.60 10.27 1.07
C SER A 95 14.23 10.23 1.77
N PHE A 96 13.47 9.17 1.53
CA PHE A 96 12.20 8.94 2.22
C PHE A 96 11.83 7.44 2.25
N PRO A 97 11.03 6.99 3.23
CA PRO A 97 10.55 5.61 3.28
C PRO A 97 9.47 5.36 2.22
N LEU A 98 9.53 4.22 1.55
CA LEU A 98 8.57 3.77 0.54
C LEU A 98 8.28 2.29 0.77
N ILE A 99 7.02 1.90 0.72
CA ILE A 99 6.60 0.50 0.73
C ILE A 99 6.35 0.05 -0.71
N ALA A 100 6.78 -1.14 -1.08
CA ALA A 100 6.39 -1.76 -2.34
C ALA A 100 5.67 -3.09 -2.10
N VAL A 101 4.45 -3.22 -2.64
CA VAL A 101 3.73 -4.50 -2.67
C VAL A 101 4.03 -5.17 -4.00
N ARG A 102 4.76 -6.29 -3.97
CA ARG A 102 5.13 -7.00 -5.20
C ARG A 102 4.04 -7.99 -5.62
N PRO A 103 3.78 -8.13 -6.93
CA PRO A 103 2.82 -9.12 -7.44
C PRO A 103 3.11 -10.54 -6.94
N VAL A 104 2.07 -11.37 -6.90
CA VAL A 104 2.19 -12.78 -6.53
C VAL A 104 3.24 -13.45 -7.42
N ARG A 105 4.20 -14.14 -6.79
CA ARG A 105 5.21 -14.93 -7.49
C ARG A 105 5.19 -16.37 -7.01
N TRP A 106 5.46 -17.29 -7.92
CA TRP A 106 5.69 -18.69 -7.58
C TRP A 106 7.12 -18.88 -7.05
N ASP A 107 7.25 -19.44 -5.84
CA ASP A 107 8.51 -19.94 -5.30
C ASP A 107 8.59 -21.45 -5.54
N SER A 108 9.30 -21.85 -6.60
CA SER A 108 9.43 -23.25 -7.00
C SER A 108 10.20 -24.12 -6.01
N ARG A 109 11.03 -23.53 -5.14
CA ARG A 109 11.79 -24.28 -4.14
C ARG A 109 10.93 -24.68 -2.95
N ARG A 110 10.00 -23.80 -2.59
CA ARG A 110 9.07 -24.00 -1.46
C ARG A 110 7.70 -24.50 -1.91
N ASN A 111 7.43 -24.47 -3.21
CA ASN A 111 6.14 -24.80 -3.80
C ASN A 111 5.01 -23.89 -3.28
N LEU A 112 5.28 -22.58 -3.17
CA LEU A 112 4.37 -21.58 -2.59
C LEU A 112 4.07 -20.43 -3.57
N LEU A 113 2.86 -19.89 -3.52
CA LEU A 113 2.53 -18.58 -4.09
C LEU A 113 2.81 -17.51 -3.05
N ILE A 114 3.68 -16.55 -3.34
CA ILE A 114 4.19 -15.58 -2.36
C ILE A 114 3.89 -14.15 -2.80
N ILE A 115 3.42 -13.32 -1.86
CA ILE A 115 3.38 -11.86 -1.96
C ILE A 115 4.45 -11.31 -1.03
N ALA A 116 5.23 -10.34 -1.51
CA ALA A 116 6.21 -9.62 -0.70
C ALA A 116 5.77 -8.16 -0.55
N VAL A 117 5.76 -7.67 0.68
CA VAL A 117 5.63 -6.25 1.03
C VAL A 117 6.99 -5.80 1.52
N ILE A 118 7.66 -4.93 0.79
CA ILE A 118 9.07 -4.58 1.01
C ILE A 118 9.15 -3.13 1.46
N ASP A 119 9.86 -2.91 2.57
CA ASP A 119 10.20 -1.58 3.04
C ASP A 119 11.46 -1.10 2.33
N PHE A 120 11.42 0.09 1.75
CA PHE A 120 12.58 0.74 1.13
C PHE A 120 12.86 2.09 1.77
N THR A 121 14.13 2.42 1.88
CA THR A 121 14.56 3.83 1.88
C THR A 121 14.95 4.22 0.47
N VAL A 122 14.21 5.14 -0.13
CA VAL A 122 14.46 5.61 -1.48
C VAL A 122 15.22 6.91 -1.45
N SER A 123 16.30 6.98 -2.20
CA SER A 123 17.16 8.17 -2.32
C SER A 123 17.52 8.41 -3.77
N ARG A 124 18.19 9.54 -4.04
CA ARG A 124 18.69 9.82 -5.38
C ARG A 124 20.09 10.38 -5.32
N THR A 125 20.98 9.73 -6.07
CA THR A 125 22.34 10.22 -6.30
C THR A 125 22.46 10.62 -7.76
N ARG A 126 22.67 11.92 -8.01
CA ARG A 126 22.69 12.51 -9.37
C ARG A 126 21.38 12.22 -10.13
N ARG A 127 21.42 11.32 -11.11
CA ARG A 127 20.26 10.95 -11.95
C ARG A 127 19.68 9.57 -11.62
N THR A 128 20.29 8.84 -10.69
CA THR A 128 19.90 7.48 -10.34
C THR A 128 19.08 7.48 -9.06
N THR A 129 17.88 6.91 -9.12
CA THR A 129 17.06 6.63 -7.93
C THR A 129 17.50 5.29 -7.36
N ASN A 130 17.90 5.29 -6.08
CA ASN A 130 18.39 4.11 -5.38
C ASN A 130 17.34 3.65 -4.36
N TYR A 131 17.17 2.34 -4.24
CA TYR A 131 16.25 1.70 -3.31
C TYR A 131 17.07 0.84 -2.34
N ALA A 132 17.19 1.27 -1.09
CA ALA A 132 17.82 0.49 -0.04
C ALA A 132 16.75 -0.36 0.64
N ASN A 133 16.88 -1.69 0.55
CA ASN A 133 15.95 -2.64 1.16
C ASN A 133 16.08 -2.61 2.68
N GLY A 134 15.01 -2.24 3.37
CA GLY A 134 14.87 -2.22 4.83
C GLY A 134 14.14 -3.43 5.39
N GLY A 135 13.97 -4.50 4.59
CA GLY A 135 13.28 -5.73 4.95
C GLY A 135 11.81 -5.73 4.52
N GLY A 136 10.93 -6.04 5.48
CA GLY A 136 9.48 -6.08 5.26
C GLY A 136 8.85 -7.44 5.61
N SER A 137 7.80 -7.80 4.88
CA SER A 137 6.97 -8.99 5.13
C SER A 137 6.78 -9.85 3.90
N SER A 138 6.63 -11.15 4.10
CA SER A 138 6.28 -12.12 3.05
C SER A 138 5.10 -12.97 3.50
N PHE A 139 4.17 -13.17 2.58
CA PHE A 139 2.93 -13.88 2.81
C PHE A 139 2.75 -14.94 1.74
N GLU A 140 2.31 -16.12 2.15
CA GLU A 140 1.86 -17.18 1.27
C GLU A 140 0.38 -17.01 0.97
N VAL A 141 0.02 -17.16 -0.29
CA VAL A 141 -1.37 -17.21 -0.75
C VAL A 141 -1.87 -18.65 -0.61
N VAL A 142 -2.82 -18.87 0.29
CA VAL A 142 -3.44 -20.17 0.55
C VAL A 142 -4.84 -20.19 -0.07
N CYS A 143 -5.03 -21.07 -1.03
CA CYS A 143 -6.33 -21.36 -1.64
C CYS A 143 -6.98 -22.55 -0.93
N ASN A 144 -8.05 -22.30 -0.18
CA ASN A 144 -8.78 -23.37 0.51
C ASN A 144 -9.74 -24.08 -0.44
N GLN A 145 -10.18 -25.29 -0.07
CA GLN A 145 -11.08 -26.14 -0.85
C GLN A 145 -12.41 -25.45 -1.26
N ASN A 146 -12.83 -24.42 -0.52
CA ASN A 146 -14.03 -23.62 -0.82
C ASN A 146 -13.73 -22.41 -1.73
N SER A 147 -12.61 -22.41 -2.47
CA SER A 147 -12.12 -21.27 -3.28
C SER A 147 -11.89 -19.99 -2.48
N LYS A 148 -11.80 -20.08 -1.15
CA LYS A 148 -11.47 -18.95 -0.29
C LYS A 148 -9.97 -18.74 -0.31
N VAL A 149 -9.55 -17.56 -0.70
CA VAL A 149 -8.15 -17.14 -0.66
C VAL A 149 -7.85 -16.51 0.70
N SER A 150 -6.70 -16.88 1.28
CA SER A 150 -6.23 -16.35 2.56
C SER A 150 -4.70 -16.17 2.52
N LEU A 151 -4.17 -15.41 3.48
CA LEU A 151 -2.73 -15.20 3.61
C LEU A 151 -2.20 -15.91 4.85
N ARG A 152 -1.13 -16.69 4.67
CA ARG A 152 -0.31 -17.21 5.77
C ARG A 152 0.98 -16.42 5.85
N ILE A 153 1.33 -15.93 7.04
CA ILE A 153 2.57 -15.18 7.25
C ILE A 153 3.76 -16.13 7.11
N ILE A 154 4.74 -15.77 6.27
CA ILE A 154 6.03 -16.47 6.15
C ILE A 154 7.10 -15.76 6.99
N ASN A 155 7.13 -14.42 6.91
CA ASN A 155 8.04 -13.54 7.64
C ASN A 155 7.36 -12.18 7.84
N GLN A 156 7.54 -11.56 9.00
CA GLN A 156 7.19 -10.17 9.26
C GLN A 156 8.35 -9.41 9.92
N GLY A 157 8.59 -8.18 9.46
CA GLY A 157 9.44 -7.21 10.15
C GLY A 157 10.92 -7.51 10.04
N GLY A 158 11.41 -7.97 8.88
CA GLY A 158 12.84 -8.18 8.69
C GLY A 158 13.64 -6.92 9.02
N ILE A 159 14.45 -6.97 10.08
CA ILE A 159 15.53 -6.02 10.37
C ILE A 159 16.83 -6.78 10.14
#